data_AF-A0A7S3T0G8-F1
#
_entry.id   AF-A0A7S3T0G8-F1
#
_cell.length_a   1.000
_cell.length_b   1.000
_cell.length_c   1.000
_cell.angle_alpha   90.00
_cell.angle_beta   90.00
_cell.angle_gamma   90.00
#
_symmetry.space_group_name_H-M   'P 1'
#
loop_
_entity.id
_entity.type
_entity.pdbx_description
1 polymer ?
#
loop_
_entity_poly.entity_id
_entity_poly.type
_entity_poly.pdbx_seq_one_letter_code
_entity_poly.pdbx_strand_id
1 'polypeptide(L)'
;KEEEAVRNRRKDQFFSTEFVMGNAGPLFPASWTADFEIARGNTAKKALVGQAVGGSLQSRPEYVAATHKFDDILKTSTPVFDMTCEDGMHFRIYRVGSLEIRTTQAHDGAELVGAAFSIRPTEIKVAAGSIKDGEALIKATEYVEHVYGAAKHVSHSYVVIETEEGNTIVTELLADGSAAWQENPAELEDRNSLAKVVRSKECAGTKVADVRGKFVVGAYECANQ
;
A
#
# COMPACT_ATOMS: atom_id res chain seq x y z
N LYS A 1 -5.28 35.77 5.18
CA LYS A 1 -3.90 35.44 5.66
C LYS A 1 -3.96 34.51 6.87
N GLU A 2 -4.66 34.86 7.95
CA GLU A 2 -4.75 33.98 9.12
C GLU A 2 -5.51 32.68 8.83
N GLU A 3 -6.66 32.75 8.16
CA GLU A 3 -7.43 31.56 7.76
C GLU A 3 -6.63 30.61 6.85
N GLU A 4 -5.87 31.16 5.91
CA GLU A 4 -4.99 30.38 5.02
C GLU A 4 -3.87 29.70 5.81
N ALA A 5 -3.30 30.38 6.80
CA ALA A 5 -2.29 29.80 7.69
C ALA A 5 -2.89 28.69 8.58
N VAL A 6 -4.14 28.83 9.05
CA VAL A 6 -4.85 27.76 9.75
C VAL A 6 -5.09 26.56 8.81
N ARG A 7 -5.54 26.82 7.58
CA ARG A 7 -5.78 25.77 6.57
C ARG A 7 -4.51 24.98 6.25
N ASN A 8 -3.38 25.67 6.07
CA ASN A 8 -2.11 24.99 5.81
C ASN A 8 -1.66 24.15 7.00
N ARG A 9 -1.77 24.66 8.23
CA ARG A 9 -1.47 23.87 9.44
C ARG A 9 -2.35 22.63 9.58
N ARG A 10 -3.65 22.72 9.23
CA ARG A 10 -4.56 21.57 9.18
C ARG A 10 -4.08 20.53 8.15
N LYS A 11 -3.71 20.97 6.94
CA LYS A 11 -3.14 20.07 5.91
C LYS A 11 -1.86 19.40 6.40
N ASP A 12 -0.93 20.17 6.95
CA ASP A 12 0.36 19.66 7.43
C ASP A 12 0.16 18.61 8.52
N GLN A 13 -0.72 18.87 9.50
CA GLN A 13 -1.04 17.90 10.54
C GLN A 13 -1.72 16.67 9.94
N PHE A 14 -2.74 16.85 9.09
CA PHE A 14 -3.47 15.75 8.45
C PHE A 14 -2.60 14.88 7.54
N PHE A 15 -1.60 15.43 6.87
CA PHE A 15 -0.67 14.70 6.03
C PHE A 15 0.57 14.18 6.78
N SER A 16 0.60 14.31 8.11
CA SER A 16 1.66 13.75 8.95
C SER A 16 1.30 12.35 9.47
N THR A 17 2.30 11.56 9.85
CA THR A 17 2.10 10.28 10.55
C THR A 17 1.45 10.43 11.92
N GLU A 18 1.46 11.64 12.50
CA GLU A 18 0.95 11.94 13.84
C GLU A 18 -0.57 12.14 13.89
N PHE A 19 -1.23 12.35 12.74
CA PHE A 19 -2.69 12.45 12.74
C PHE A 19 -3.33 11.10 13.02
N VAL A 20 -4.22 11.08 14.01
CA VAL A 20 -4.95 9.90 14.46
C VAL A 20 -6.45 10.11 14.24
N MET A 21 -7.08 9.20 13.50
CA MET A 21 -8.54 9.18 13.36
C MET A 21 -9.22 9.04 14.72
N GLY A 22 -10.20 9.91 15.00
CA GLY A 22 -10.88 9.95 16.30
C GLY A 22 -10.11 10.72 17.39
N ASN A 23 -8.91 11.23 17.08
CA ASN A 23 -8.16 12.16 17.92
C ASN A 23 -7.36 13.14 17.04
N ALA A 24 -8.10 13.94 16.27
CA ALA A 24 -7.53 14.84 15.26
C ALA A 24 -6.70 15.98 15.88
N GLY A 25 -6.93 16.30 17.17
CA GLY A 25 -6.27 17.40 17.87
C GLY A 25 -6.96 18.76 17.65
N PRO A 26 -6.43 19.82 18.27
CA PRO A 26 -7.14 21.10 18.43
C PRO A 26 -7.25 21.94 17.15
N LEU A 27 -6.51 21.58 16.09
CA LEU A 27 -6.62 22.29 14.81
C LEU A 27 -7.90 21.93 14.03
N PHE A 28 -8.58 20.84 14.40
CA PHE A 28 -9.75 20.32 13.71
C PHE A 28 -11.03 20.52 14.54
N PRO A 29 -12.22 20.44 13.91
CA PRO A 29 -13.48 20.50 14.64
C PRO A 29 -13.52 19.44 15.75
N ALA A 30 -14.06 19.81 16.91
CA ALA A 30 -14.13 18.90 18.07
C ALA A 30 -14.86 17.58 17.74
N SER A 31 -15.82 17.61 16.82
CA SER A 31 -16.58 16.45 16.32
C SER A 31 -15.74 15.40 15.60
N TRP A 32 -14.50 15.71 15.21
CA TRP A 32 -13.55 14.76 14.63
C TRP A 32 -12.80 13.96 15.68
N THR A 33 -12.82 14.43 16.93
CA THR A 33 -12.36 13.67 18.08
C THR A 33 -13.55 12.90 18.60
N ALA A 34 -13.42 11.57 18.69
CA ALA A 34 -14.50 10.76 19.23
C ALA A 34 -14.75 11.21 20.67
N ASP A 35 -15.95 11.70 20.96
CA ASP A 35 -16.40 11.90 22.33
C ASP A 35 -16.35 10.53 22.99
N PHE A 36 -15.35 10.31 23.84
CA PHE A 36 -15.27 9.07 24.59
C PHE A 36 -16.58 8.91 25.37
N GLU A 37 -17.39 7.90 25.01
CA GLU A 37 -18.45 7.40 25.86
C GLU A 37 -17.81 6.82 27.13
N ILE A 38 -17.66 7.65 28.16
CA ILE A 38 -17.33 7.24 29.52
C ILE A 38 -18.56 6.56 30.15
N ALA A 39 -19.07 5.48 29.58
CA ALA A 39 -20.08 4.61 30.22
C ALA A 39 -20.48 3.39 29.35
N ARG A 40 -19.58 2.44 29.02
CA ARG A 40 -19.93 1.00 28.85
C ARG A 40 -18.69 0.15 28.56
N GLY A 41 -18.78 -1.11 28.97
CA GLY A 41 -17.68 -2.07 29.11
C GLY A 41 -16.76 -2.26 27.90
N ASN A 42 -15.58 -2.77 28.24
CA ASN A 42 -14.30 -2.86 27.51
C ASN A 42 -14.29 -3.64 26.16
N THR A 43 -15.43 -3.87 25.50
CA THR A 43 -15.54 -4.82 24.37
C THR A 43 -15.72 -4.16 22.99
N ALA A 44 -15.94 -2.84 22.91
CA ALA A 44 -16.17 -2.11 21.65
C ALA A 44 -14.95 -1.36 21.08
N LYS A 45 -13.76 -1.51 21.68
CA LYS A 45 -12.52 -0.79 21.27
C LYS A 45 -11.95 -1.20 19.91
N LYS A 46 -12.53 -2.19 19.22
CA LYS A 46 -11.95 -2.77 18.00
C LYS A 46 -12.56 -2.27 16.69
N ALA A 47 -13.68 -1.55 16.72
CA ALA A 47 -14.47 -1.30 15.51
C ALA A 47 -14.49 0.16 15.01
N LEU A 48 -14.06 1.16 15.80
CA LEU A 48 -14.28 2.58 15.46
C LEU A 48 -13.04 3.48 15.52
N VAL A 49 -11.92 3.02 16.05
CA VAL A 49 -10.68 3.79 16.00
C VAL A 49 -9.89 3.29 14.81
N GLY A 50 -9.99 4.02 13.71
CA GLY A 50 -9.30 3.72 12.45
C GLY A 50 -7.77 3.67 12.55
N GLN A 51 -7.14 3.87 13.71
CA GLN A 51 -5.75 3.51 13.88
C GLN A 51 -5.63 2.00 13.64
N ALA A 52 -4.91 1.58 12.58
CA ALA A 52 -4.60 0.17 12.38
C ALA A 52 -4.08 -0.34 13.71
N VAL A 53 -4.80 -1.27 14.34
CA VAL A 53 -4.50 -1.78 15.67
C VAL A 53 -3.09 -2.36 15.62
N GLY A 54 -2.08 -1.55 15.99
CA GLY A 54 -0.67 -1.93 16.04
C GLY A 54 0.20 -1.74 14.79
N GLY A 55 -0.19 -0.91 13.80
CA GLY A 55 0.66 -0.63 12.63
C GLY A 55 1.40 0.71 12.69
N SER A 56 2.68 0.75 12.31
CA SER A 56 3.43 2.00 12.10
C SER A 56 3.28 2.50 10.67
N LEU A 57 2.93 3.78 10.49
CA LEU A 57 2.87 4.40 9.17
C LEU A 57 4.26 4.80 8.69
N GLN A 58 4.62 4.40 7.48
CA GLN A 58 5.84 4.82 6.80
C GLN A 58 5.50 5.70 5.61
N SER A 59 6.07 6.91 5.55
CA SER A 59 5.86 7.84 4.44
C SER A 59 6.35 7.27 3.11
N ARG A 60 5.55 7.44 2.05
CA ARG A 60 5.84 7.00 0.68
C ARG A 60 5.63 8.15 -0.33
N PRO A 61 6.51 9.17 -0.33
CA PRO A 61 6.34 10.36 -1.16
C PRO A 61 6.32 10.07 -2.67
N GLU A 62 6.94 9.00 -3.12
CA GLU A 62 6.92 8.55 -4.52
C GLU A 62 5.52 8.18 -5.02
N TYR A 63 4.62 7.75 -4.13
CA TYR A 63 3.21 7.54 -4.49
C TYR A 63 2.46 8.87 -4.62
N VAL A 64 2.81 9.89 -3.83
CA VAL A 64 2.23 11.23 -3.97
C VAL A 64 2.60 11.84 -5.32
N ALA A 65 3.83 11.63 -5.80
CA ALA A 65 4.23 12.06 -7.14
C ALA A 65 3.50 11.32 -8.28
N ALA A 66 2.96 10.13 -8.00
CA ALA A 66 2.27 9.26 -8.94
C ALA A 66 0.75 9.25 -8.71
N THR A 67 0.13 10.42 -8.54
CA THR A 67 -1.29 10.57 -8.16
C THR A 67 -2.27 9.80 -9.05
N HIS A 68 -2.00 9.76 -10.35
CA HIS A 68 -2.81 9.05 -11.34
C HIS A 68 -2.96 7.54 -11.03
N LYS A 69 -2.05 6.96 -10.22
CA LYS A 69 -2.15 5.56 -9.80
C LYS A 69 -3.38 5.30 -8.95
N PHE A 70 -3.87 6.35 -8.29
CA PHE A 70 -5.00 6.27 -7.39
C PHE A 70 -6.31 6.72 -8.03
N ASP A 71 -6.33 7.17 -9.29
CA ASP A 71 -7.56 7.69 -9.91
C ASP A 71 -8.71 6.68 -9.86
N ASP A 72 -8.44 5.42 -10.18
CA ASP A 72 -9.44 4.35 -10.13
C ASP A 72 -9.81 4.01 -8.68
N ILE A 73 -8.83 4.00 -7.78
CA ILE A 73 -9.02 3.73 -6.36
C ILE A 73 -9.93 4.79 -5.72
N LEU A 74 -9.64 6.07 -5.90
CA LEU A 74 -10.38 7.19 -5.32
C LEU A 74 -11.82 7.25 -5.85
N LYS A 75 -12.05 6.87 -7.11
CA LYS A 75 -13.39 6.81 -7.71
C LYS A 75 -14.24 5.64 -7.23
N THR A 76 -13.62 4.51 -6.92
CA THR A 76 -14.34 3.24 -6.66
C THR A 76 -14.37 2.85 -5.18
N SER A 77 -13.46 3.39 -4.38
CA SER A 77 -13.30 3.02 -2.97
C SER A 77 -14.09 3.96 -2.07
N THR A 78 -14.66 3.43 -0.99
CA THR A 78 -15.21 4.24 0.10
C THR A 78 -14.09 4.65 1.06
N PRO A 79 -13.94 5.95 1.38
CA PRO A 79 -12.95 6.39 2.35
C PRO A 79 -13.28 5.83 3.75
N VAL A 80 -12.25 5.45 4.50
CA VAL A 80 -12.38 5.03 5.91
C VAL A 80 -12.51 6.22 6.86
N PHE A 81 -12.21 7.42 6.37
CA PHE A 81 -12.40 8.69 7.04
C PHE A 81 -12.82 9.71 5.99
N ASP A 82 -13.94 10.39 6.18
CA ASP A 82 -14.39 11.49 5.32
C ASP A 82 -15.05 12.54 6.20
N MET A 83 -14.35 13.65 6.38
CA MET A 83 -14.82 14.73 7.24
C MET A 83 -14.57 16.09 6.59
N THR A 84 -15.46 17.04 6.89
CA THR A 84 -15.40 18.41 6.37
C THR A 84 -15.14 19.40 7.51
N CYS A 85 -14.28 20.39 7.27
CA CYS A 85 -14.06 21.52 8.16
C CYS A 85 -15.10 22.64 7.95
N GLU A 86 -15.13 23.63 8.84
CA GLU A 86 -16.09 24.74 8.76
C GLU A 86 -15.93 25.59 7.49
N ASP A 87 -14.74 25.58 6.89
CA ASP A 87 -14.44 26.28 5.63
C ASP A 87 -14.81 25.46 4.38
N GLY A 88 -15.54 24.36 4.53
CA GLY A 88 -15.99 23.50 3.44
C GLY A 88 -14.90 22.60 2.86
N MET A 89 -13.72 22.57 3.46
CA MET A 89 -12.62 21.72 3.01
C MET A 89 -12.82 20.28 3.49
N HIS A 90 -12.80 19.33 2.55
CA HIS A 90 -12.89 17.90 2.83
C HIS A 90 -11.52 17.28 3.03
N PHE A 91 -11.45 16.34 3.96
CA PHE A 91 -10.26 15.56 4.30
C PHE A 91 -10.67 14.10 4.30
N ARG A 92 -10.02 13.28 3.46
CA ARG A 92 -10.35 11.86 3.34
C ARG A 92 -9.14 10.97 3.53
N ILE A 93 -9.38 9.81 4.11
CA ILE A 93 -8.40 8.72 4.21
C ILE A 93 -8.98 7.51 3.52
N TYR A 94 -8.26 6.98 2.54
CA TYR A 94 -8.55 5.72 1.86
C TYR A 94 -7.55 4.66 2.32
N ARG A 95 -8.02 3.42 2.44
CA ARG A 95 -7.15 2.28 2.70
C ARG A 95 -7.31 1.24 1.62
N VAL A 96 -6.19 0.84 1.02
CA VAL A 96 -6.13 -0.16 -0.03
C VAL A 96 -4.99 -1.11 0.29
N GLY A 97 -5.30 -2.33 0.72
CA GLY A 97 -4.29 -3.28 1.18
C GLY A 97 -3.46 -2.69 2.34
N SER A 98 -2.15 -2.65 2.15
CA SER A 98 -1.17 -2.06 3.08
C SER A 98 -0.97 -0.55 2.89
N LEU A 99 -1.72 0.12 2.02
CA LEU A 99 -1.56 1.55 1.77
C LEU A 99 -2.65 2.39 2.44
N GLU A 100 -2.24 3.52 3.00
CA GLU A 100 -3.11 4.60 3.45
C GLU A 100 -2.89 5.84 2.59
N ILE A 101 -3.93 6.30 1.90
CA ILE A 101 -3.89 7.46 1.01
C ILE A 101 -4.72 8.57 1.63
N ARG A 102 -4.11 9.73 1.85
CA ARG A 102 -4.77 10.90 2.44
C ARG A 102 -4.94 11.98 1.39
N THR A 103 -6.17 12.42 1.23
CA THR A 103 -6.56 13.42 0.24
C THR A 103 -7.20 14.63 0.90
N THR A 104 -7.16 15.75 0.19
CA THR A 104 -7.96 16.93 0.54
C THR A 104 -8.67 17.48 -0.68
N GLN A 105 -9.80 18.12 -0.47
CA GLN A 105 -10.57 18.76 -1.51
C GLN A 105 -11.12 20.09 -1.01
N ALA A 106 -10.79 21.18 -1.70
CA ALA A 106 -11.42 22.48 -1.44
C ALA A 106 -12.87 22.49 -1.94
N HIS A 107 -13.68 23.45 -1.50
CA HIS A 107 -15.05 23.63 -2.01
C HIS A 107 -15.04 23.73 -3.55
N ASP A 108 -15.80 22.88 -4.22
CA ASP A 108 -15.85 22.70 -5.69
C ASP A 108 -14.49 22.42 -6.37
N GLY A 109 -13.47 22.06 -5.60
CA GLY A 109 -12.13 21.76 -6.09
C GLY A 109 -11.98 20.30 -6.53
N ALA A 110 -10.90 20.01 -7.24
CA ALA A 110 -10.45 18.65 -7.45
C ALA A 110 -9.96 18.06 -6.11
N GLU A 111 -10.20 16.76 -5.92
CA GLU A 111 -9.59 16.01 -4.84
C GLU A 111 -8.11 15.76 -5.15
N LEU A 112 -7.25 16.06 -4.17
CA LEU A 112 -5.79 15.98 -4.31
C LEU A 112 -5.21 15.05 -3.27
N VAL A 113 -4.41 14.08 -3.72
CA VAL A 113 -3.55 13.27 -2.84
C VAL A 113 -2.47 14.17 -2.25
N GLY A 114 -2.44 14.28 -0.93
CA GLY A 114 -1.40 15.04 -0.22
C GLY A 114 -0.43 14.18 0.57
N ALA A 115 -0.83 12.96 0.95
CA ALA A 115 0.09 11.99 1.52
C ALA A 115 -0.29 10.55 1.15
N ALA A 116 0.73 9.69 1.10
CA ALA A 116 0.60 8.26 0.97
C ALA A 116 1.53 7.59 1.99
N PHE A 117 1.01 6.58 2.68
CA PHE A 117 1.74 5.83 3.68
C PHE A 117 1.61 4.34 3.43
N SER A 118 2.66 3.61 3.78
CA SER A 118 2.59 2.18 4.00
C SER A 118 2.21 1.91 5.46
N ILE A 119 1.25 1.02 5.65
CA ILE A 119 0.79 0.50 6.93
C ILE A 119 1.61 -0.75 7.21
N ARG A 120 2.67 -0.62 8.01
CA ARG A 120 3.47 -1.76 8.42
C ARG A 120 2.97 -2.31 9.73
N PRO A 121 2.78 -3.63 9.89
CA PRO A 121 2.64 -4.18 11.22
C PRO A 121 3.88 -3.79 12.03
N THR A 122 3.74 -3.62 13.35
CA THR A 122 4.92 -3.45 14.21
C THR A 122 5.66 -4.79 14.26
N GLU A 123 6.41 -5.11 13.22
CA GLU A 123 7.11 -6.38 13.09
C GLU A 123 8.46 -6.34 13.80
N ILE A 124 8.76 -7.44 14.48
CA ILE A 124 10.08 -7.73 15.02
C ILE A 124 10.98 -7.93 13.80
N LYS A 125 11.99 -7.07 13.63
CA LYS A 125 12.98 -7.16 12.54
C LYS A 125 13.58 -8.57 12.50
N VAL A 126 13.04 -9.45 11.68
CA VAL A 126 13.75 -10.66 11.29
C VAL A 126 14.80 -10.18 10.30
N ALA A 127 16.08 -10.39 10.64
CA ALA A 127 17.16 -10.01 9.74
C ALA A 127 16.92 -10.70 8.39
N ALA A 128 16.84 -9.90 7.32
CA ALA A 128 16.72 -10.41 5.96
C ALA A 128 17.99 -11.21 5.63
N GLY A 129 17.93 -12.52 5.83
CA GLY A 129 18.95 -13.45 5.36
C GLY A 129 18.84 -13.61 3.85
N SER A 130 19.95 -13.98 3.20
CA SER A 130 19.92 -14.49 1.83
C SER A 130 19.09 -15.78 1.78
N ILE A 131 18.24 -15.92 0.77
CA ILE A 131 17.40 -17.11 0.61
C ILE A 131 18.28 -18.30 0.23
N LYS A 132 18.13 -19.43 0.93
CA LYS A 132 18.94 -20.61 0.64
C LYS A 132 18.37 -21.33 -0.58
N ASP A 133 19.24 -21.78 -1.47
CA ASP A 133 18.88 -22.55 -2.67
C ASP A 133 18.09 -23.84 -2.37
N GLY A 134 18.25 -24.39 -1.16
CA GLY A 134 17.57 -25.60 -0.70
C GLY A 134 16.14 -25.41 -0.19
N GLU A 135 15.69 -24.16 0.03
CA GLU A 135 14.34 -23.87 0.54
C GLU A 135 13.25 -24.39 -0.40
N ALA A 136 12.24 -25.04 0.16
CA ALA A 136 11.09 -25.47 -0.61
C ALA A 136 10.17 -24.28 -0.92
N LEU A 137 9.63 -24.26 -2.14
CA LEU A 137 8.64 -23.29 -2.55
C LEU A 137 7.25 -23.75 -2.11
N ILE A 138 6.44 -22.83 -1.58
CA ILE A 138 5.05 -23.13 -1.22
C ILE A 138 4.11 -22.69 -2.35
N LYS A 139 4.31 -21.50 -2.90
CA LYS A 139 3.32 -20.87 -3.78
C LYS A 139 3.98 -19.88 -4.72
N ALA A 140 3.46 -19.81 -5.94
CA ALA A 140 3.79 -18.77 -6.91
C ALA A 140 2.51 -18.04 -7.31
N THR A 141 2.51 -16.71 -7.24
CA THR A 141 1.38 -15.86 -7.59
C THR A 141 1.81 -14.82 -8.61
N GLU A 142 1.13 -14.79 -9.76
CA GLU A 142 1.34 -13.77 -10.78
C GLU A 142 0.43 -12.57 -10.53
N TYR A 143 1.06 -11.41 -10.50
CA TYR A 143 0.44 -10.11 -10.34
C TYR A 143 0.58 -9.31 -11.64
N VAL A 144 -0.43 -8.50 -11.91
CA VAL A 144 -0.42 -7.51 -12.97
C VAL A 144 -0.69 -6.14 -12.38
N GLU A 145 0.19 -5.20 -12.68
CA GLU A 145 0.03 -3.79 -12.36
C GLU A 145 -0.10 -2.94 -13.62
N HIS A 146 -0.77 -1.81 -13.50
CA HIS A 146 -0.92 -0.88 -14.61
C HIS A 146 0.35 -0.03 -14.75
N VAL A 147 0.93 0.05 -15.95
CA VAL A 147 2.04 0.97 -16.24
C VAL A 147 1.46 2.31 -16.63
N TYR A 148 1.53 3.25 -15.71
CA TYR A 148 1.02 4.58 -15.95
C TYR A 148 2.03 5.44 -16.70
N GLY A 149 1.54 6.29 -17.61
CA GLY A 149 2.37 7.14 -18.47
C GLY A 149 2.71 6.54 -19.84
N ALA A 150 2.36 5.28 -20.10
CA ALA A 150 2.45 4.71 -21.43
C ALA A 150 1.27 5.19 -22.30
N ALA A 151 1.53 5.47 -23.59
CA ALA A 151 0.51 5.92 -24.55
C ALA A 151 -0.56 4.86 -24.88
N LYS A 152 -0.38 3.62 -24.40
CA LYS A 152 -1.32 2.50 -24.49
C LYS A 152 -1.43 1.85 -23.10
N HIS A 153 -2.52 1.12 -22.86
CA HIS A 153 -2.70 0.28 -21.67
C HIS A 153 -1.64 -0.82 -21.64
N VAL A 154 -0.44 -0.48 -21.20
CA VAL A 154 0.65 -1.42 -20.97
C VAL A 154 0.47 -1.93 -19.54
N SER A 155 0.31 -3.23 -19.43
CA SER A 155 0.31 -3.93 -18.16
C SER A 155 1.71 -4.47 -17.91
N HIS A 156 2.16 -4.42 -16.66
CA HIS A 156 3.40 -5.02 -16.22
C HIS A 156 3.09 -6.22 -15.34
N SER A 157 3.72 -7.36 -15.64
CA SER A 157 3.49 -8.61 -14.92
C SER A 157 4.72 -8.99 -14.12
N TYR A 158 4.50 -9.47 -12.90
CA TYR A 158 5.55 -10.02 -12.05
C TYR A 158 5.02 -11.23 -11.28
N VAL A 159 5.92 -12.11 -10.86
CA VAL A 159 5.59 -13.30 -10.07
C VAL A 159 6.22 -13.18 -8.70
N VAL A 160 5.42 -13.39 -7.67
CA VAL A 160 5.87 -13.54 -6.28
C VAL A 160 5.90 -15.02 -5.96
N ILE A 161 7.05 -15.50 -5.53
CA ILE A 161 7.27 -16.88 -5.09
C ILE A 161 7.51 -16.84 -3.59
N GLU A 162 6.72 -17.62 -2.85
CA GLU A 162 6.80 -17.73 -1.39
C GLU A 162 7.52 -19.05 -1.04
N THR A 163 8.39 -19.02 -0.03
CA THR A 163 9.11 -20.22 0.48
C THR A 163 8.55 -20.69 1.81
N GLU A 164 8.86 -21.93 2.19
CA GLU A 164 8.45 -22.51 3.48
C GLU A 164 9.10 -21.82 4.69
N GLU A 165 10.26 -21.18 4.51
CA GLU A 165 10.93 -20.39 5.55
C GLU A 165 10.32 -18.98 5.69
N GLY A 166 9.27 -18.65 4.92
CA GLY A 166 8.61 -17.36 4.94
C GLY A 166 9.30 -16.27 4.11
N ASN A 167 10.26 -16.65 3.26
CA ASN A 167 10.89 -15.71 2.34
C ASN A 167 10.02 -15.47 1.11
N THR A 168 10.24 -14.34 0.45
CA THR A 168 9.60 -13.99 -0.81
C THR A 168 10.64 -13.69 -1.89
N ILE A 169 10.37 -14.13 -3.11
CA ILE A 169 11.17 -13.83 -4.30
C ILE A 169 10.24 -13.17 -5.31
N VAL A 170 10.67 -12.06 -5.88
CA VAL A 170 10.00 -11.42 -7.02
C VAL A 170 10.81 -11.67 -8.27
N THR A 171 10.14 -12.14 -9.32
CA THR A 171 10.71 -12.21 -10.65
C THR A 171 9.81 -11.54 -11.67
N GLU A 172 10.41 -10.78 -12.59
CA GLU A 172 9.71 -9.99 -13.59
C GLU A 172 10.55 -9.80 -14.85
N LEU A 173 9.89 -9.53 -15.97
CA LEU A 173 10.53 -9.14 -17.22
C LEU A 173 10.46 -7.61 -17.33
N LEU A 174 11.60 -6.94 -17.29
CA LEU A 174 11.70 -5.50 -17.39
C LEU A 174 11.45 -5.02 -18.83
N ALA A 175 11.21 -3.72 -18.99
CA ALA A 175 10.90 -3.12 -20.29
C ALA A 175 12.02 -3.26 -21.33
N ASP A 176 13.27 -3.46 -20.89
CA ASP A 176 14.42 -3.74 -21.76
C ASP A 176 14.54 -5.23 -22.15
N GLY A 177 13.60 -6.07 -21.72
CA GLY A 177 13.59 -7.51 -21.95
C GLY A 177 14.52 -8.30 -21.01
N SER A 178 15.18 -7.64 -20.05
CA SER A 178 15.95 -8.34 -19.03
C SER A 178 15.03 -8.89 -17.94
N ALA A 179 15.41 -10.03 -17.36
CA ALA A 179 14.70 -10.58 -16.22
C ALA A 179 15.31 -10.03 -14.92
N ALA A 180 14.46 -9.62 -13.97
CA ALA A 180 14.86 -9.23 -12.62
C ALA A 180 14.52 -10.33 -11.59
N TRP A 181 15.36 -10.44 -10.57
CA TRP A 181 15.22 -11.35 -9.43
C TRP A 181 15.53 -10.57 -8.15
N GLN A 182 14.55 -10.45 -7.26
CA GLN A 182 14.68 -9.71 -6.01
C GLN A 182 14.23 -10.58 -4.85
N GLU A 183 15.09 -10.73 -3.85
CA GLU A 183 14.81 -11.48 -2.63
C GLU A 183 14.31 -10.52 -1.55
N ASN A 184 13.20 -10.87 -0.90
CA ASN A 184 12.57 -10.13 0.19
C ASN A 184 12.45 -8.60 -0.07
N PRO A 185 11.78 -8.16 -1.16
CA PRO A 185 11.58 -6.74 -1.40
C PRO A 185 10.81 -6.09 -0.26
N ALA A 186 11.34 -5.02 0.33
CA ALA A 186 10.69 -4.34 1.45
C ALA A 186 9.33 -3.74 1.04
N GLU A 187 9.21 -3.31 -0.22
CA GLU A 187 8.06 -2.66 -0.82
C GLU A 187 7.00 -3.62 -1.39
N LEU A 188 7.21 -4.94 -1.27
CA LEU A 188 6.37 -5.94 -1.94
C LEU A 188 4.89 -5.83 -1.61
N GLU A 189 4.54 -5.68 -0.32
CA GLU A 189 3.14 -5.56 0.10
C GLU A 189 2.46 -4.33 -0.48
N ASP A 190 3.17 -3.21 -0.55
CA ASP A 190 2.65 -1.95 -1.09
C ASP A 190 2.42 -2.07 -2.60
N ARG A 191 3.34 -2.74 -3.31
CA ARG A 191 3.19 -3.05 -4.73
C ARG A 191 1.99 -3.98 -4.97
N ASN A 192 1.89 -5.05 -4.20
CA ASN A 192 0.78 -6.02 -4.30
C ASN A 192 -0.58 -5.38 -4.01
N SER A 193 -0.64 -4.38 -3.13
CA SER A 193 -1.87 -3.65 -2.80
C SER A 193 -2.44 -2.86 -3.98
N LEU A 194 -1.61 -2.52 -4.97
CA LEU A 194 -2.02 -1.80 -6.18
C LEU A 194 -2.16 -2.73 -7.40
N ALA A 195 -1.70 -3.96 -7.29
CA ALA A 195 -1.73 -4.94 -8.36
C ALA A 195 -2.98 -5.82 -8.30
N LYS A 196 -3.24 -6.54 -9.40
CA LYS A 196 -4.29 -7.56 -9.48
C LYS A 196 -3.65 -8.93 -9.61
N VAL A 197 -4.17 -9.91 -8.88
CA VAL A 197 -3.77 -11.31 -9.05
C VAL A 197 -4.42 -11.87 -10.31
N VAL A 198 -3.61 -12.42 -11.22
CA VAL A 198 -4.09 -13.06 -12.45
C VAL A 198 -4.16 -14.58 -12.30
N ARG A 199 -3.17 -15.17 -11.64
CA ARG A 199 -3.14 -16.61 -11.34
C ARG A 199 -2.28 -16.90 -10.11
N SER A 200 -2.52 -18.06 -9.51
CA SER A 200 -1.72 -18.57 -8.41
C SER A 200 -1.63 -20.09 -8.48
N LYS A 201 -0.52 -20.66 -8.02
CA LYS A 201 -0.25 -22.10 -8.03
C LYS A 201 0.61 -22.52 -6.85
N GLU A 202 0.22 -23.62 -6.20
CA GLU A 202 1.02 -24.29 -5.17
C GLU A 202 2.22 -25.03 -5.79
N CYS A 203 3.39 -24.95 -5.15
CA CYS A 203 4.68 -25.37 -5.69
C CYS A 203 5.27 -26.59 -4.98
N ALA A 204 4.48 -27.65 -4.77
CA ALA A 204 4.95 -28.85 -4.08
C ALA A 204 6.19 -29.49 -4.73
N GLY A 205 7.23 -29.73 -3.93
CA GLY A 205 8.44 -30.45 -4.34
C GLY A 205 9.44 -29.65 -5.19
N THR A 206 9.20 -28.34 -5.42
CA THR A 206 10.14 -27.46 -6.12
C THR A 206 10.99 -26.68 -5.12
N LYS A 207 12.28 -26.48 -5.42
CA LYS A 207 13.21 -25.69 -4.60
C LYS A 207 13.61 -24.38 -5.26
N VAL A 208 14.14 -23.46 -4.47
CA VAL A 208 14.67 -22.17 -4.97
C VAL A 208 15.72 -22.38 -6.08
N ALA A 209 16.61 -23.35 -5.93
CA ALA A 209 17.62 -23.69 -6.95
C ALA A 209 17.02 -24.02 -8.32
N ASP A 210 15.87 -24.71 -8.36
CA ASP A 210 15.23 -25.14 -9.61
C ASP A 210 14.72 -23.95 -10.43
N VAL A 211 14.28 -22.89 -9.75
CA VAL A 211 13.81 -21.65 -10.40
C VAL A 211 15.00 -20.77 -10.77
N ARG A 212 15.99 -20.63 -9.86
CA ARG A 212 17.21 -19.84 -10.12
C ARG A 212 17.97 -20.38 -11.33
N GLY A 213 18.08 -21.70 -11.48
CA GLY A 213 18.72 -22.33 -12.63
C GLY A 213 18.03 -21.99 -13.96
N LYS A 214 16.69 -21.93 -13.99
CA LYS A 214 15.92 -21.55 -15.19
C LYS A 214 16.02 -20.06 -15.52
N PHE A 215 16.12 -19.23 -14.49
CA PHE A 215 16.29 -17.79 -14.62
C PHE A 215 17.64 -17.42 -15.30
N VAL A 216 18.72 -18.11 -14.92
CA VAL A 216 20.07 -17.86 -15.48
C VAL A 216 20.21 -18.35 -16.93
N VAL A 217 19.43 -19.33 -17.35
CA VAL A 217 19.56 -19.99 -18.67
C VAL A 217 18.74 -19.30 -19.77
N GLY A 218 18.02 -18.21 -19.49
CA GLY A 218 17.34 -17.42 -20.53
C GLY A 218 16.22 -18.17 -21.26
N ALA A 219 15.52 -19.08 -20.57
CA ALA A 219 14.46 -19.88 -21.18
C ALA A 219 13.11 -19.13 -21.15
N TYR A 220 12.93 -18.14 -22.01
CA TYR A 220 11.59 -17.64 -22.40
C TYR A 220 11.13 -18.32 -23.69
N GLU A 221 11.02 -19.66 -23.66
CA GLU A 221 10.30 -20.45 -24.66
C GLU A 221 9.38 -21.43 -23.94
N CYS A 222 8.41 -20.96 -23.15
CA CYS A 222 7.30 -21.79 -22.63
C CYS A 222 6.20 -20.91 -22.00
N ALA A 223 5.49 -20.12 -22.82
CA ALA A 223 4.26 -19.46 -22.36
C ALA A 223 3.17 -19.34 -23.44
N ASN A 224 3.27 -20.09 -24.55
CA ASN A 224 2.22 -20.17 -25.59
C ASN A 224 2.12 -21.60 -26.15
N GLN A 225 2.08 -22.62 -25.29
CA GLN A 225 1.58 -23.96 -25.62
C GLN A 225 0.54 -24.40 -24.60
#